data_AF-A0A7W0R3Z0-F1
#
_entry.id   AF-A0A7W0R3Z0-F1
#
_cell.length_a   1.000
_cell.length_b   1.000
_cell.length_c   1.000
_cell.angle_alpha   90.00
_cell.angle_beta   90.00
_cell.angle_gamma   90.00
#
_symmetry.space_group_name_H-M   'P 1'
#
loop_
_entity.id
_entity.type
_entity.pdbx_description
1 polymer ?
#
loop_
_entity_poly.entity_id
_entity_poly.type
_entity_poly.pdbx_seq_one_letter_code
_entity_poly.pdbx_strand_id
1 'polypeptide(L)'
;ATKVRFPMGDDPNDAGLSRRWIVKEVENSLRRLNSDYIDLYQAHCWDPLTPLEETLAAFDDLVTAGKVRYIGVSNFTGWQLQRASLLAQVNGRAPVVTLQPQYNLLAREIEWELVELCLDEGIGMLPWSPLGGGWLTGKYKREERPTGDTRLGDDPERGVEAYDKRNTERTWTVLDAMDKVVADRGDVSHSQVALNWVTHRPGVSSTILGVRTLEQLEDNLASADWRLNEDETAALDQASDPGRPEYPYGFIDEETASRRI
;
A
#
# COMPACT_ATOMS: atom_id res chain seq x y z
N ALA A 1 8.59 5.39 10.75
CA ALA A 1 8.31 3.96 10.40
C ALA A 1 9.44 3.41 9.54
N THR A 2 9.84 2.14 9.72
CA THR A 2 10.80 1.43 8.84
C THR A 2 10.43 -0.05 8.72
N LYS A 3 11.22 -0.85 7.99
CA LYS A 3 10.87 -2.23 7.62
C LYS A 3 12.05 -3.19 7.68
N VAL A 4 11.75 -4.48 7.77
CA VAL A 4 12.69 -5.59 7.66
C VAL A 4 12.12 -6.69 6.79
N ARG A 5 12.95 -7.30 5.94
CA ARG A 5 12.80 -8.64 5.31
C ARG A 5 13.65 -8.78 4.06
N PHE A 6 13.64 -7.77 3.19
CA PHE A 6 14.41 -7.86 1.93
C PHE A 6 15.91 -7.94 2.19
N PRO A 7 16.68 -8.55 1.25
CA PRO A 7 18.11 -8.72 1.42
C PRO A 7 18.84 -7.40 1.62
N MET A 8 19.77 -7.36 2.59
CA MET A 8 20.68 -6.24 2.84
C MET A 8 22.15 -6.59 2.58
N GLY A 9 22.40 -7.81 2.09
CA GLY A 9 23.71 -8.35 1.76
C GLY A 9 23.59 -9.63 0.93
N ASP A 10 24.73 -10.22 0.57
CA ASP A 10 24.79 -11.42 -0.28
C ASP A 10 24.68 -12.74 0.52
N ASP A 11 24.78 -12.69 1.86
CA ASP A 11 24.61 -13.88 2.70
C ASP A 11 23.15 -14.34 2.70
N PRO A 12 22.85 -15.65 2.58
CA PRO A 12 21.49 -16.16 2.62
C PRO A 12 20.68 -15.78 3.87
N ASN A 13 21.37 -15.48 4.97
CA ASN A 13 20.77 -15.06 6.24
C ASN A 13 20.79 -13.55 6.44
N ASP A 14 21.16 -12.76 5.44
CA ASP A 14 21.00 -11.31 5.43
C ASP A 14 19.66 -10.88 4.80
N ALA A 15 18.62 -11.71 4.99
CA ALA A 15 17.24 -11.55 4.54
C ALA A 15 16.26 -12.36 5.42
N GLY A 16 14.96 -12.19 5.17
CA GLY A 16 13.88 -12.98 5.78
C GLY A 16 13.29 -12.36 7.05
N LEU A 17 12.52 -13.15 7.80
CA LEU A 17 11.85 -12.73 9.03
C LEU A 17 12.20 -13.62 10.23
N SER A 18 13.33 -14.31 10.17
CA SER A 18 13.89 -15.03 11.32
C SER A 18 14.18 -14.07 12.48
N ARG A 19 14.08 -14.55 13.71
CA ARG A 19 14.42 -13.78 14.91
C ARG A 19 15.83 -13.20 14.82
N ARG A 20 16.79 -14.01 14.37
CA ARG A 20 18.19 -13.57 14.18
C ARG A 20 18.25 -12.31 13.31
N TRP A 21 17.56 -12.32 12.18
CA TRP A 21 17.61 -11.21 11.23
C TRP A 21 16.83 -9.98 11.73
N ILE A 22 15.62 -10.17 12.28
CA ILE A 22 14.80 -9.09 12.84
C ILE A 22 15.57 -8.34 13.95
N VAL A 23 16.18 -9.07 14.88
CA VAL A 23 16.96 -8.49 15.98
C VAL A 23 18.25 -7.82 15.47
N LYS A 24 18.92 -8.37 14.46
CA LYS A 24 20.09 -7.72 13.86
C LYS A 24 19.71 -6.41 13.16
N GLU A 25 18.66 -6.42 12.34
CA GLU A 25 18.30 -5.26 11.52
C GLU A 25 17.59 -4.14 12.27
N VAL A 26 16.95 -4.41 13.40
CA VAL A 26 16.42 -3.32 14.24
C VAL A 26 17.58 -2.48 14.80
N GLU A 27 18.67 -3.08 15.28
CA GLU A 27 19.85 -2.35 15.76
C GLU A 27 20.50 -1.52 14.65
N ASN A 28 20.63 -2.12 13.47
CA ASN A 28 21.19 -1.42 12.32
C ASN A 28 20.29 -0.24 11.89
N SER A 29 18.97 -0.41 11.94
CA SER A 29 18.02 0.64 11.62
C SER A 29 18.03 1.77 12.64
N LEU A 30 18.01 1.46 13.93
CA LEU A 30 18.10 2.44 15.02
C LEU A 30 19.36 3.30 14.90
N ARG A 31 20.51 2.66 14.62
CA ARG A 31 21.78 3.35 14.39
C ARG A 31 21.73 4.30 13.19
N ARG A 32 21.19 3.85 12.05
CA ARG A 32 21.05 4.67 10.84
C ARG A 32 20.09 5.83 11.03
N LEU A 33 19.01 5.61 11.80
CA LEU A 33 18.00 6.61 12.12
C LEU A 33 18.44 7.56 13.25
N ASN A 34 19.54 7.26 13.94
CA ASN A 34 20.00 7.98 15.13
C ASN A 34 18.87 8.15 16.17
N SER A 35 18.21 7.04 16.49
CA SER A 35 17.08 6.98 17.43
C SER A 35 17.19 5.75 18.33
N ASP A 36 16.68 5.85 19.55
CA ASP A 36 16.60 4.74 20.51
C ASP A 36 15.37 3.85 20.29
N TYR A 37 14.39 4.31 19.51
CA TYR A 37 13.19 3.55 19.18
C TYR A 37 12.68 3.82 17.76
N ILE A 38 11.81 2.92 17.28
CA ILE A 38 11.06 3.04 16.03
C ILE A 38 9.57 3.05 16.37
N ASP A 39 8.83 4.06 15.91
CA ASP A 39 7.38 4.12 16.13
C ASP A 39 6.65 2.92 15.52
N LEU A 40 6.94 2.61 14.25
CA LEU A 40 6.32 1.53 13.51
C LEU A 40 7.38 0.72 12.76
N TYR A 41 7.52 -0.55 13.12
CA TYR A 41 8.43 -1.49 12.46
C TYR A 41 7.64 -2.58 11.75
N GLN A 42 7.87 -2.74 10.44
CA GLN A 42 7.00 -3.56 9.59
C GLN A 42 7.73 -4.75 8.97
N ALA A 43 7.08 -5.91 8.91
CA ALA A 43 7.49 -6.99 8.02
C ALA A 43 7.27 -6.55 6.56
N HIS A 44 8.33 -6.43 5.77
CA HIS A 44 8.28 -5.80 4.45
C HIS A 44 7.54 -6.66 3.41
N CYS A 45 7.52 -7.98 3.57
CA CYS A 45 6.81 -8.93 2.72
C CYS A 45 6.69 -10.25 3.48
N TRP A 46 5.74 -11.10 3.12
CA TRP A 46 5.65 -12.46 3.65
C TRP A 46 6.98 -13.22 3.51
N ASP A 47 7.32 -14.01 4.53
CA ASP A 47 8.44 -14.94 4.53
C ASP A 47 7.89 -16.37 4.68
N PRO A 48 7.96 -17.21 3.64
CA PRO A 48 7.45 -18.58 3.71
C PRO A 48 8.39 -19.54 4.46
N LEU A 49 9.63 -19.14 4.77
CA LEU A 49 10.62 -20.03 5.40
C LEU A 49 10.62 -19.91 6.92
N THR A 50 10.36 -18.73 7.46
CA THR A 50 10.32 -18.52 8.90
C THR A 50 8.92 -18.84 9.45
N PRO A 51 8.79 -19.68 10.50
CA PRO A 51 7.53 -19.85 11.21
C PRO A 51 7.00 -18.50 11.70
N LEU A 52 5.74 -18.20 11.39
CA LEU A 52 5.11 -16.92 11.74
C LEU A 52 5.13 -16.68 13.27
N GLU A 53 5.01 -17.73 14.06
CA GLU A 53 5.10 -17.69 15.51
C GLU A 53 6.48 -17.21 15.98
N GLU A 54 7.56 -17.55 15.28
CA GLU A 54 8.91 -17.05 15.58
C GLU A 54 9.01 -15.56 15.30
N THR A 55 8.54 -15.13 14.12
CA THR A 55 8.53 -13.73 13.68
C THR A 55 7.74 -12.84 14.63
N LEU A 56 6.50 -13.22 14.96
CA LEU A 56 5.65 -12.46 15.87
C LEU A 56 6.24 -12.38 17.28
N ALA A 57 6.86 -13.46 17.76
CA ALA A 57 7.55 -13.43 19.05
C ALA A 57 8.77 -12.48 19.01
N ALA A 58 9.53 -12.45 17.91
CA ALA A 58 10.67 -11.54 17.80
C ALA A 58 10.22 -10.07 17.77
N PHE A 59 9.13 -9.75 17.07
CA PHE A 59 8.54 -8.41 17.10
C PHE A 59 8.04 -8.03 18.50
N ASP A 60 7.38 -8.95 19.19
CA ASP A 60 6.88 -8.74 20.56
C ASP A 60 8.02 -8.49 21.57
N ASP A 61 9.13 -9.25 21.46
CA ASP A 61 10.34 -9.04 22.26
C ASP A 61 10.89 -7.61 22.06
N LEU A 62 10.86 -7.09 20.82
CA LEU A 62 11.33 -5.74 20.51
C LEU A 62 10.40 -4.63 21.04
N VAL A 63 9.09 -4.89 21.05
CA VAL A 63 8.11 -4.00 21.68
C VAL A 63 8.33 -3.95 23.19
N THR A 64 8.47 -5.13 23.82
CA THR A 64 8.76 -5.27 25.26
C THR A 64 10.07 -4.58 25.63
N ALA A 65 11.09 -4.66 24.78
CA ALA A 65 12.38 -3.99 24.97
C ALA A 65 12.33 -2.47 24.74
N GLY A 66 11.20 -1.90 24.29
CA GLY A 66 11.02 -0.48 24.02
C GLY A 66 11.70 0.04 22.75
N LYS A 67 12.28 -0.85 21.93
CA LYS A 67 12.95 -0.51 20.66
C LYS A 67 11.96 -0.26 19.54
N VAL A 68 10.76 -0.83 19.66
CA VAL A 68 9.65 -0.65 18.71
C VAL A 68 8.40 -0.28 19.51
N ARG A 69 7.56 0.62 19.01
CA ARG A 69 6.28 0.96 19.65
C ARG A 69 5.12 0.15 19.08
N TYR A 70 5.06 0.06 17.76
CA TYR A 70 4.01 -0.62 17.03
C TYR A 70 4.58 -1.50 15.92
N ILE A 71 3.85 -2.56 15.60
CA ILE A 71 4.24 -3.52 14.56
C ILE A 71 3.24 -3.47 13.42
N GLY A 72 3.73 -3.68 12.21
CA GLY A 72 2.88 -3.76 11.03
C GLY A 72 3.41 -4.74 10.00
N VAL A 73 2.69 -4.87 8.90
CA VAL A 73 3.08 -5.75 7.80
C VAL A 73 2.86 -5.05 6.46
N SER A 74 3.54 -5.53 5.43
CA SER A 74 3.40 -5.06 4.05
C SER A 74 3.43 -6.26 3.12
N ASN A 75 2.65 -6.22 2.04
CA ASN A 75 2.60 -7.28 1.02
C ASN A 75 2.21 -8.66 1.60
N PHE A 76 1.11 -8.70 2.34
CA PHE A 76 0.48 -9.92 2.85
C PHE A 76 -0.86 -10.12 2.10
N THR A 77 -1.22 -11.37 1.83
CA THR A 77 -2.57 -11.72 1.34
C THR A 77 -3.57 -11.79 2.50
N GLY A 78 -4.88 -11.88 2.20
CA GLY A 78 -5.95 -11.93 3.21
C GLY A 78 -5.72 -13.00 4.28
N TRP A 79 -5.53 -14.27 3.86
CA TRP A 79 -5.28 -15.37 4.81
C TRP A 79 -4.00 -15.18 5.65
N GLN A 80 -2.95 -14.57 5.08
CA GLN A 80 -1.69 -14.32 5.78
C GLN A 80 -1.85 -13.27 6.86
N LEU A 81 -2.54 -12.17 6.53
CA LEU A 81 -2.83 -11.08 7.47
C LEU A 81 -3.75 -11.57 8.60
N GLN A 82 -4.82 -12.29 8.26
CA GLN A 82 -5.73 -12.88 9.25
C GLN A 82 -4.99 -13.83 10.19
N ARG A 83 -4.13 -14.71 9.64
CA ARG A 83 -3.34 -15.63 10.46
C ARG A 83 -2.38 -14.88 11.39
N ALA A 84 -1.76 -13.80 10.92
CA ALA A 84 -0.87 -12.97 11.73
C ALA A 84 -1.62 -12.25 12.86
N SER A 85 -2.77 -11.64 12.57
CA SER A 85 -3.62 -10.99 13.59
C SER A 85 -4.05 -12.01 14.64
N LEU A 86 -4.65 -13.12 14.21
CA LEU A 86 -5.15 -14.16 15.11
C LEU A 86 -4.04 -14.75 15.98
N LEU A 87 -2.89 -15.08 15.41
CA LEU A 87 -1.76 -15.64 16.18
C LEU A 87 -1.18 -14.64 17.18
N ALA A 88 -1.17 -13.34 16.87
CA ALA A 88 -0.77 -12.32 17.83
C ALA A 88 -1.76 -12.27 19.00
N GLN A 89 -3.06 -12.25 18.71
CA GLN A 89 -4.12 -12.21 19.72
C GLN A 89 -4.10 -13.45 20.64
N VAL A 90 -4.13 -14.67 20.09
CA VAL A 90 -4.24 -15.90 20.89
C VAL A 90 -3.00 -16.17 21.74
N ASN A 91 -1.82 -15.69 21.30
CA ASN A 91 -0.58 -15.83 22.06
C ASN A 91 -0.31 -14.63 22.99
N GLY A 92 -1.20 -13.65 23.05
CA GLY A 92 -1.05 -12.47 23.90
C GLY A 92 0.15 -11.58 23.53
N ARG A 93 0.47 -11.47 22.24
CA ARG A 93 1.57 -10.68 21.70
C ARG A 93 1.11 -9.31 21.22
N ALA A 94 2.06 -8.41 20.99
CA ALA A 94 1.81 -7.12 20.35
C ALA A 94 0.98 -7.28 19.07
N PRO A 95 -0.09 -6.50 18.88
CA PRO A 95 -0.99 -6.62 17.74
C PRO A 95 -0.37 -6.06 16.46
N VAL A 96 -0.70 -6.65 15.31
CA VAL A 96 -0.42 -6.07 13.99
C VAL A 96 -1.39 -4.91 13.78
N VAL A 97 -0.89 -3.66 13.81
CA VAL A 97 -1.77 -2.47 13.77
C VAL A 97 -1.86 -1.81 12.40
N THR A 98 -0.97 -2.15 11.46
CA THR A 98 -1.03 -1.59 10.10
C THR A 98 -0.72 -2.61 9.01
N LEU A 99 -1.38 -2.45 7.87
CA LEU A 99 -1.01 -3.02 6.58
C LEU A 99 -0.48 -1.90 5.68
N GLN A 100 0.62 -2.14 4.97
CA GLN A 100 1.12 -1.27 3.90
C GLN A 100 0.94 -1.95 2.53
N PRO A 101 -0.22 -1.81 1.87
CA PRO A 101 -0.51 -2.41 0.57
C PRO A 101 -0.25 -1.44 -0.59
N GLN A 102 -0.14 -1.96 -1.82
CA GLN A 102 -0.29 -1.11 -2.99
C GLN A 102 -1.76 -0.74 -3.10
N TYR A 103 -2.08 0.55 -3.18
CA TYR A 103 -3.46 0.97 -3.38
C TYR A 103 -3.52 2.30 -4.11
N ASN A 104 -4.18 2.30 -5.26
CA ASN A 104 -4.40 3.46 -6.12
C ASN A 104 -5.45 3.12 -7.18
N LEU A 105 -5.83 4.08 -8.03
CA LEU A 105 -6.80 3.87 -9.11
C LEU A 105 -6.40 2.77 -10.13
N LEU A 106 -5.13 2.36 -10.21
CA LEU A 106 -4.69 1.29 -11.09
C LEU A 106 -4.53 -0.06 -10.38
N ALA A 107 -4.56 -0.10 -9.05
CA ALA A 107 -4.35 -1.29 -8.23
C ALA A 107 -5.35 -1.27 -7.06
N ARG A 108 -6.47 -1.97 -7.24
CA ARG A 108 -7.63 -1.99 -6.32
C ARG A 108 -8.02 -3.39 -5.89
N GLU A 109 -7.28 -4.42 -6.29
CA GLU A 109 -7.55 -5.83 -6.03
C GLU A 109 -7.53 -6.16 -4.52
N ILE A 110 -6.90 -5.32 -3.71
CA ILE A 110 -6.95 -5.44 -2.24
C ILE A 110 -8.36 -5.26 -1.67
N GLU A 111 -9.25 -4.58 -2.41
CA GLU A 111 -10.64 -4.36 -2.00
C GLU A 111 -11.45 -5.66 -1.94
N TRP A 112 -10.98 -6.75 -2.55
CA TRP A 112 -11.69 -8.03 -2.54
C TRP A 112 -11.70 -8.74 -1.19
N GLU A 113 -10.68 -8.53 -0.34
CA GLU A 113 -10.58 -9.15 0.99
C GLU A 113 -9.85 -8.28 2.02
N LEU A 114 -8.72 -7.66 1.64
CA LEU A 114 -7.82 -7.02 2.60
C LEU A 114 -8.44 -5.78 3.26
N VAL A 115 -9.24 -5.01 2.52
CA VAL A 115 -9.91 -3.82 3.08
C VAL A 115 -10.91 -4.22 4.16
N GLU A 116 -11.77 -5.20 3.88
CA GLU A 116 -12.74 -5.71 4.86
C GLU A 116 -12.05 -6.31 6.08
N LEU A 117 -11.01 -7.12 5.86
CA LEU A 117 -10.18 -7.67 6.94
C LEU A 117 -9.54 -6.59 7.80
N CYS A 118 -9.01 -5.53 7.19
CA CYS A 118 -8.42 -4.41 7.93
C CYS A 118 -9.47 -3.68 8.78
N LEU A 119 -10.68 -3.50 8.27
CA LEU A 119 -11.77 -2.87 9.02
C LEU A 119 -12.23 -3.74 10.20
N ASP A 120 -12.37 -5.05 9.99
CA ASP A 120 -12.81 -6.00 11.02
C ASP A 120 -11.79 -6.15 12.17
N GLU A 121 -10.51 -6.27 11.82
CA GLU A 121 -9.42 -6.46 12.78
C GLU A 121 -8.88 -5.14 13.36
N GLY A 122 -9.40 -3.99 12.93
CA GLY A 122 -8.93 -2.67 13.39
C GLY A 122 -7.51 -2.32 12.93
N ILE A 123 -7.10 -2.77 11.75
CA ILE A 123 -5.79 -2.57 11.15
C ILE A 123 -5.82 -1.37 10.20
N GLY A 124 -4.96 -0.38 10.44
CA GLY A 124 -4.86 0.81 9.58
C GLY A 124 -4.09 0.53 8.28
N MET A 125 -4.61 0.99 7.14
CA MET A 125 -3.89 0.88 5.86
C MET A 125 -3.00 2.10 5.60
N LEU A 126 -1.79 1.82 5.10
CA LEU A 126 -0.80 2.79 4.67
C LEU A 126 -0.44 2.57 3.18
N PRO A 127 -1.29 2.99 2.22
CA PRO A 127 -1.03 2.80 0.79
C PRO A 127 0.36 3.25 0.34
N TRP A 128 1.06 2.37 -0.38
CA TRP A 128 2.29 2.70 -1.11
C TRP A 128 2.02 2.84 -2.62
N SER A 129 2.88 3.61 -3.30
CA SER A 129 2.69 4.02 -4.70
C SER A 129 1.29 4.58 -5.00
N PRO A 130 0.78 5.56 -4.24
CA PRO A 130 -0.55 6.11 -4.49
C PRO A 130 -0.68 6.78 -5.88
N LEU A 131 0.45 7.20 -6.48
CA LEU A 131 0.52 7.76 -7.83
C LEU A 131 0.90 6.73 -8.91
N GLY A 132 0.90 5.43 -8.59
CA GLY A 132 1.13 4.35 -9.54
C GLY A 132 2.47 4.47 -10.30
N GLY A 133 3.58 4.72 -9.63
CA GLY A 133 4.87 4.93 -10.32
C GLY A 133 4.94 6.20 -11.19
N GLY A 134 4.01 7.13 -11.00
CA GLY A 134 3.87 8.36 -11.77
C GLY A 134 2.87 8.29 -12.91
N TRP A 135 2.19 7.14 -13.10
CA TRP A 135 1.11 7.03 -14.09
C TRP A 135 -0.02 8.01 -13.80
N LEU A 136 -0.42 8.12 -12.53
CA LEU A 136 -1.55 8.94 -12.09
C LEU A 136 -1.19 10.43 -11.91
N THR A 137 -0.17 10.92 -12.62
CA THR A 137 0.20 12.35 -12.64
C THR A 137 -0.05 13.00 -14.01
N GLY A 138 -0.65 12.27 -14.96
CA GLY A 138 -0.95 12.77 -16.32
C GLY A 138 0.28 12.98 -17.22
N LYS A 139 1.49 12.64 -16.77
CA LYS A 139 2.74 12.99 -17.50
C LYS A 139 3.13 12.01 -18.60
N TYR A 140 2.63 10.78 -18.59
CA TYR A 140 2.92 9.77 -19.61
C TYR A 140 1.86 9.83 -20.71
N LYS A 141 2.24 9.53 -21.96
CA LYS A 141 1.33 9.55 -23.11
C LYS A 141 1.23 8.18 -23.77
N ARG A 142 0.07 7.89 -24.38
CA ARG A 142 -0.31 6.59 -24.95
C ARG A 142 0.69 6.02 -25.96
N GLU A 143 1.19 6.87 -26.83
CA GLU A 143 2.06 6.50 -27.95
C GLU A 143 3.51 6.96 -27.74
N GLU A 144 3.88 7.38 -26.53
CA GLU A 144 5.20 7.92 -26.22
C GLU A 144 5.82 7.14 -25.06
N ARG A 145 6.85 6.34 -25.37
CA ARG A 145 7.60 5.65 -24.32
C ARG A 145 8.32 6.67 -23.45
N PRO A 146 8.20 6.59 -22.10
CA PRO A 146 8.77 7.59 -21.21
C PRO A 146 10.29 7.66 -21.36
N THR A 147 10.81 8.88 -21.36
CA THR A 147 12.24 9.20 -21.38
C THR A 147 12.55 10.31 -20.35
N GLY A 148 13.83 10.63 -20.17
CA GLY A 148 14.29 11.69 -19.27
C GLY A 148 14.12 11.37 -17.78
N ASP A 149 14.21 12.40 -16.94
CA ASP A 149 14.32 12.30 -15.47
C ASP A 149 12.99 11.96 -14.75
N THR A 150 12.20 11.06 -15.34
CA THR A 150 11.00 10.49 -14.73
C THR A 150 11.29 9.08 -14.22
N ARG A 151 10.48 8.57 -13.29
CA ARG A 151 10.71 7.23 -12.72
C ARG A 151 10.79 6.12 -13.78
N LEU A 152 9.93 6.19 -14.81
CA LEU A 152 9.92 5.22 -15.92
C LEU A 152 10.82 5.64 -17.09
N GLY A 153 11.22 6.92 -17.17
CA GLY A 153 12.28 7.35 -18.10
C GLY A 153 13.65 6.85 -17.64
N ASP A 154 13.91 6.84 -16.34
CA ASP A 154 15.12 6.28 -15.72
C ASP A 154 15.19 4.74 -15.90
N ASP A 155 14.04 4.07 -15.75
CA ASP A 155 13.93 2.61 -15.74
C ASP A 155 12.49 2.19 -16.12
N PRO A 156 12.22 1.88 -17.40
CA PRO A 156 10.88 1.54 -17.87
C PRO A 156 10.41 0.15 -17.42
N GLU A 157 11.31 -0.71 -16.94
CA GLU A 157 11.00 -2.08 -16.50
C GLU A 157 10.74 -2.18 -14.99
N ARG A 158 10.68 -1.03 -14.30
CA ARG A 158 10.66 -0.94 -12.84
C ARG A 158 9.43 -1.55 -12.19
N GLY A 159 9.56 -2.80 -11.77
CA GLY A 159 8.67 -3.47 -10.83
C GLY A 159 7.26 -3.73 -11.37
N VAL A 160 6.25 -3.51 -10.50
CA VAL A 160 4.83 -3.70 -10.85
C VAL A 160 4.24 -2.54 -11.65
N GLU A 161 4.92 -1.39 -11.68
CA GLU A 161 4.49 -0.18 -12.43
C GLU A 161 5.20 -0.03 -13.78
N ALA A 162 5.93 -1.05 -14.22
CA ALA A 162 6.67 -1.06 -15.47
C ALA A 162 5.79 -0.63 -16.65
N TYR A 163 6.37 0.14 -17.57
CA TYR A 163 5.62 0.79 -18.64
C TYR A 163 4.80 -0.20 -19.45
N ASP A 164 5.42 -1.28 -19.94
CA ASP A 164 4.75 -2.26 -20.80
C ASP A 164 3.68 -3.09 -20.07
N LYS A 165 3.71 -3.14 -18.72
CA LYS A 165 2.65 -3.79 -17.91
C LYS A 165 1.45 -2.87 -17.69
N ARG A 166 1.69 -1.56 -17.62
CA ARG A 166 0.69 -0.55 -17.27
C ARG A 166 0.17 0.22 -18.47
N ASN A 167 0.85 0.22 -19.61
CA ASN A 167 0.36 0.85 -20.84
C ASN A 167 -0.75 0.01 -21.48
N THR A 168 -1.91 -0.02 -20.86
CA THR A 168 -3.09 -0.81 -21.26
C THR A 168 -4.29 0.09 -21.41
N GLU A 169 -5.31 -0.35 -22.15
CA GLU A 169 -6.55 0.42 -22.32
C GLU A 169 -7.19 0.76 -20.98
N ARG A 170 -7.17 -0.16 -20.00
CA ARG A 170 -7.68 0.09 -18.65
C ARG A 170 -7.00 1.29 -17.98
N THR A 171 -5.68 1.40 -18.08
CA THR A 171 -4.95 2.54 -17.52
C THR A 171 -5.37 3.85 -18.18
N TRP A 172 -5.57 3.84 -19.50
CA TRP A 172 -6.02 5.03 -20.22
C TRP A 172 -7.46 5.39 -19.89
N THR A 173 -8.38 4.43 -19.74
CA THR A 173 -9.74 4.69 -19.24
C THR A 173 -9.74 5.40 -17.89
N VAL A 174 -8.84 5.00 -16.97
CA VAL A 174 -8.69 5.67 -15.68
C VAL A 174 -8.14 7.09 -15.84
N LEU A 175 -7.14 7.29 -16.69
CA LEU A 175 -6.57 8.62 -16.93
C LEU A 175 -7.57 9.56 -17.60
N ASP A 176 -8.35 9.08 -18.56
CA ASP A 176 -9.41 9.85 -19.23
C ASP A 176 -10.50 10.29 -18.22
N ALA A 177 -10.83 9.43 -17.24
CA ALA A 177 -11.75 9.79 -16.16
C ALA A 177 -11.16 10.87 -15.23
N MET A 178 -9.86 10.79 -14.93
CA MET A 178 -9.17 11.82 -14.16
C MET A 178 -9.07 13.15 -14.93
N ASP A 179 -8.81 13.11 -16.23
CA ASP A 179 -8.80 14.29 -17.11
C ASP A 179 -10.11 15.06 -17.01
N LYS A 180 -11.24 14.34 -16.99
CA LYS A 180 -12.56 14.96 -16.82
C LYS A 180 -12.69 15.67 -15.47
N VAL A 181 -12.29 15.03 -14.37
CA VAL A 181 -12.35 15.65 -13.03
C VAL A 181 -11.46 16.89 -12.96
N VAL A 182 -10.24 16.82 -13.52
CA VAL A 182 -9.31 17.95 -13.60
C VAL A 182 -9.90 19.09 -14.43
N ALA A 183 -10.48 18.80 -15.59
CA ALA A 183 -11.08 19.79 -16.47
C ALA A 183 -12.31 20.47 -15.83
N ASP A 184 -13.16 19.72 -15.15
CA ASP A 184 -14.38 20.23 -14.51
C ASP A 184 -14.05 21.11 -13.28
N ARG A 185 -12.97 20.80 -12.55
CA ARG A 185 -12.55 21.56 -11.36
C ARG A 185 -11.59 22.72 -11.65
N GLY A 186 -10.77 22.63 -12.70
CA GLY A 186 -9.82 23.65 -13.12
C GLY A 186 -8.53 23.72 -12.28
N ASP A 187 -8.63 23.90 -10.97
CA ASP A 187 -7.50 24.22 -10.08
C ASP A 187 -6.92 23.00 -9.33
N VAL A 188 -7.03 21.79 -9.89
CA VAL A 188 -6.50 20.56 -9.28
C VAL A 188 -5.65 19.76 -10.27
N SER A 189 -4.60 19.11 -9.78
CA SER A 189 -3.75 18.23 -10.60
C SER A 189 -4.24 16.77 -10.59
N HIS A 190 -3.81 15.96 -11.57
CA HIS A 190 -4.00 14.50 -11.51
C HIS A 190 -3.47 13.88 -10.23
N SER A 191 -2.31 14.35 -9.76
CA SER A 191 -1.71 13.87 -8.52
C SER A 191 -2.64 14.14 -7.34
N GLN A 192 -3.22 15.34 -7.26
CA GLN A 192 -4.19 15.67 -6.22
C GLN A 192 -5.44 14.81 -6.33
N VAL A 193 -5.99 14.60 -7.52
CA VAL A 193 -7.17 13.73 -7.71
C VAL A 193 -6.90 12.30 -7.23
N ALA A 194 -5.77 11.71 -7.63
CA ALA A 194 -5.41 10.35 -7.23
C ALA A 194 -5.16 10.22 -5.72
N LEU A 195 -4.48 11.20 -5.12
CA LEU A 195 -4.22 11.24 -3.67
C LEU A 195 -5.51 11.45 -2.88
N ASN A 196 -6.36 12.39 -3.31
CA ASN A 196 -7.65 12.63 -2.70
C ASN A 196 -8.51 11.36 -2.72
N TRP A 197 -8.55 10.66 -3.86
CA TRP A 197 -9.29 9.40 -3.98
C TRP A 197 -8.80 8.35 -2.98
N VAL A 198 -7.49 8.04 -2.96
CA VAL A 198 -6.97 6.95 -2.12
C VAL A 198 -7.01 7.29 -0.62
N THR A 199 -6.79 8.55 -0.24
CA THR A 199 -6.79 8.99 1.17
C THR A 199 -8.16 8.83 1.82
N HIS A 200 -9.25 8.87 1.05
CA HIS A 200 -10.62 8.76 1.59
C HIS A 200 -11.22 7.36 1.49
N ARG A 201 -10.43 6.36 1.07
CA ARG A 201 -10.92 4.99 1.02
C ARG A 201 -11.07 4.41 2.43
N PRO A 202 -12.06 3.52 2.65
CA PRO A 202 -12.24 2.86 3.95
C PRO A 202 -10.96 2.19 4.44
N GLY A 203 -10.64 2.35 5.73
CA GLY A 203 -9.48 1.75 6.38
C GLY A 203 -8.14 2.44 6.10
N VAL A 204 -8.06 3.41 5.17
CA VAL A 204 -6.83 4.18 4.95
C VAL A 204 -6.59 5.16 6.09
N SER A 205 -5.49 4.98 6.80
CA SER A 205 -5.10 5.86 7.93
C SER A 205 -4.14 6.97 7.49
N SER A 206 -3.30 6.70 6.49
CA SER A 206 -2.38 7.68 5.89
C SER A 206 -1.92 7.20 4.52
N THR A 207 -1.56 8.12 3.63
CA THR A 207 -1.09 7.81 2.27
C THR A 207 0.40 8.16 2.14
N ILE A 208 1.22 7.23 1.67
CA ILE A 208 2.68 7.43 1.57
C ILE A 208 3.01 8.20 0.28
N LEU A 209 3.40 9.46 0.42
CA LEU A 209 3.84 10.31 -0.69
C LEU A 209 5.27 9.97 -1.13
N GLY A 210 5.53 10.08 -2.43
CA GLY A 210 6.87 10.03 -3.01
C GLY A 210 7.06 11.21 -3.96
N VAL A 211 8.04 12.07 -3.68
CA VAL A 211 8.30 13.31 -4.41
C VAL A 211 9.79 13.46 -4.70
N ARG A 212 10.13 14.17 -5.79
CA ARG A 212 11.50 14.53 -6.16
C ARG A 212 11.77 16.03 -6.04
N THR A 213 10.73 16.86 -6.03
CA THR A 213 10.82 18.32 -5.98
C THR A 213 9.91 18.89 -4.91
N LEU A 214 10.19 20.12 -4.47
CA LEU A 214 9.34 20.83 -3.51
C LEU A 214 7.95 21.14 -4.11
N GLU A 215 7.90 21.52 -5.37
CA GLU A 215 6.63 21.76 -6.10
C GLU A 215 5.73 20.52 -6.10
N GLN A 216 6.28 19.31 -6.31
CA GLN A 216 5.50 18.07 -6.20
C GLN A 216 5.00 17.82 -4.77
N LEU A 217 5.77 18.23 -3.76
CA LEU A 217 5.34 18.10 -2.37
C LEU A 217 4.18 19.04 -2.08
N GLU A 218 4.30 20.31 -2.46
CA GLU A 218 3.27 21.33 -2.27
C GLU A 218 1.97 20.94 -3.00
N ASP A 219 2.06 20.51 -4.26
CA ASP A 219 0.92 20.01 -5.04
C ASP A 219 0.28 18.79 -4.38
N ASN A 220 1.07 17.79 -3.98
CA ASN A 220 0.53 16.60 -3.33
C ASN A 220 -0.12 16.91 -1.97
N LEU A 221 0.38 17.88 -1.21
CA LEU A 221 -0.19 18.26 0.08
C LEU A 221 -1.52 19.00 -0.08
N ALA A 222 -1.67 19.80 -1.14
CA ALA A 222 -2.92 20.51 -1.46
C ALA A 222 -4.09 19.55 -1.71
N SER A 223 -3.83 18.26 -1.99
CA SER A 223 -4.88 17.24 -2.11
C SER A 223 -5.68 17.05 -0.82
N ALA A 224 -5.14 17.43 0.34
CA ALA A 224 -5.81 17.31 1.64
C ALA A 224 -6.86 18.40 1.87
N ASP A 225 -6.75 19.54 1.18
CA ASP A 225 -7.54 20.75 1.42
C ASP A 225 -8.92 20.73 0.77
N TRP A 226 -9.21 19.69 -0.03
CA TRP A 226 -10.50 19.52 -0.70
C TRP A 226 -10.96 18.05 -0.66
N ARG A 227 -12.14 17.78 -1.23
CA ARG A 227 -12.72 16.43 -1.34
C ARG A 227 -13.36 16.24 -2.70
N LEU A 228 -13.11 15.07 -3.31
CA LEU A 228 -13.94 14.57 -4.39
C LEU A 228 -15.39 14.47 -3.90
N ASN A 229 -16.33 14.89 -4.73
CA ASN A 229 -17.74 14.69 -4.44
C ASN A 229 -18.16 13.24 -4.78
N GLU A 230 -19.41 12.90 -4.49
CA GLU A 230 -19.94 11.54 -4.70
C GLU A 230 -19.91 11.14 -6.18
N ASP A 231 -20.28 12.03 -7.10
CA ASP A 231 -20.30 11.76 -8.54
C ASP A 231 -18.90 11.55 -9.12
N GLU A 232 -17.93 12.37 -8.71
CA GLU A 232 -16.54 12.23 -9.12
C GLU A 232 -15.91 10.96 -8.56
N THR A 233 -16.19 10.65 -7.29
CA THR A 233 -15.73 9.41 -6.66
C THR A 233 -16.32 8.20 -7.38
N ALA A 234 -17.62 8.22 -7.68
CA ALA A 234 -18.29 7.14 -8.41
C ALA A 234 -17.76 6.98 -9.83
N ALA A 235 -17.48 8.08 -10.55
CA ALA A 235 -16.91 8.03 -11.89
C ALA A 235 -15.50 7.42 -11.88
N LEU A 236 -14.66 7.81 -10.91
CA LEU A 236 -13.33 7.23 -10.73
C LEU A 236 -13.41 5.76 -10.33
N ASP A 237 -14.33 5.41 -9.41
CA ASP A 237 -14.55 4.02 -8.98
C ASP A 237 -15.00 3.14 -10.14
N GLN A 238 -15.90 3.63 -11.00
CA GLN A 238 -16.35 2.89 -12.18
C GLN A 238 -15.21 2.70 -13.19
N ALA A 239 -14.46 3.75 -13.50
CA ALA A 239 -13.37 3.70 -14.48
C ALA A 239 -12.22 2.79 -14.01
N SER A 240 -11.99 2.71 -12.70
CA SER A 240 -10.88 1.98 -12.09
C SER A 240 -11.24 0.60 -11.56
N ASP A 241 -12.49 0.15 -11.65
CA ASP A 241 -12.90 -1.16 -11.16
C ASP A 241 -12.07 -2.27 -11.84
N PRO A 242 -11.32 -3.10 -11.09
CA PRO A 242 -10.58 -4.23 -11.65
C PRO A 242 -11.51 -5.37 -12.10
N GLY A 243 -12.80 -5.31 -11.78
CA GLY A 243 -13.77 -6.37 -11.98
C GLY A 243 -13.63 -7.44 -10.90
N ARG A 244 -14.67 -7.65 -10.10
CA ARG A 244 -14.65 -8.70 -9.07
C ARG A 244 -14.81 -10.07 -9.74
N PRO A 245 -13.94 -11.07 -9.46
CA PRO A 245 -14.09 -12.41 -10.01
C PRO A 245 -15.42 -13.04 -9.59
N GLU A 246 -16.09 -13.74 -10.53
CA GLU A 246 -17.35 -14.45 -10.29
C GLU A 246 -17.23 -15.44 -9.12
N TYR A 247 -16.11 -16.17 -9.04
CA TYR A 247 -15.84 -17.09 -7.94
C TYR A 247 -14.45 -16.84 -7.32
N PRO A 248 -14.30 -16.92 -5.98
CA PRO A 248 -15.36 -17.17 -5.00
C PRO A 248 -16.19 -15.92 -4.65
N TYR A 249 -15.68 -14.72 -4.94
CA TYR A 249 -16.19 -13.50 -4.33
C TYR A 249 -17.60 -13.10 -4.80
N GLY A 250 -17.83 -13.00 -6.12
CA GLY A 250 -19.15 -12.64 -6.65
C GLY A 250 -20.24 -13.63 -6.21
N PHE A 251 -19.94 -14.92 -6.27
CA PHE A 251 -20.83 -15.99 -5.81
C PHE A 251 -21.18 -15.84 -4.32
N ILE A 252 -20.20 -15.56 -3.46
CA ILE A 252 -20.44 -15.37 -2.01
C ILE A 252 -21.30 -14.12 -1.78
N ASP A 253 -21.03 -13.01 -2.45
CA ASP A 253 -21.81 -11.76 -2.32
C ASP A 253 -23.28 -12.01 -2.68
N GLU A 254 -23.54 -12.69 -3.81
CA GLU A 254 -24.90 -13.02 -4.28
C GLU A 254 -25.64 -13.92 -3.29
N GLU A 255 -25.01 -15.01 -2.85
CA GLU A 255 -25.62 -15.97 -1.94
C GLU A 255 -25.84 -15.38 -0.53
N THR A 256 -24.94 -14.51 -0.06
CA THR A 256 -25.09 -13.86 1.27
C THR A 256 -26.11 -12.73 1.27
N ALA A 257 -26.23 -11.96 0.18
CA ALA A 257 -27.22 -10.89 0.04
C ALA A 257 -28.67 -11.40 0.14
N SER A 258 -28.90 -12.69 -0.14
CA SER A 258 -30.20 -13.35 -0.03
C SER A 258 -30.68 -13.49 1.43
N ARG A 259 -29.77 -13.44 2.41
CA ARG A 259 -30.07 -13.61 3.83
C ARG A 259 -30.17 -12.26 4.53
N ARG A 260 -31.39 -11.74 4.66
CA ARG A 260 -31.72 -10.55 5.46
C ARG A 260 -32.34 -10.96 6.81
N ILE A 261 -31.99 -10.27 7.88
CA ILE A 261 -32.72 -10.32 9.17
C ILE A 261 -33.89 -9.35 9.11
#